data_AF-A0A2M8KFA1-F1
#
_entry.id   AF-A0A2M8KFA1-F1
#
_cell.length_a   1.000
_cell.length_b   1.000
_cell.length_c   1.000
_cell.angle_alpha   90.00
_cell.angle_beta   90.00
_cell.angle_gamma   90.00
#
_symmetry.space_group_name_H-M   'P 1'
#
loop_
_entity.id
_entity.type
_entity.pdbx_description
1 polymer ?
#
loop_
_entity_poly.entity_id
_entity_poly.type
_entity_poly.pdbx_seq_one_letter_code
_entity_poly.pdbx_strand_id
1 'polypeptide(L)'
;MIIPKLFMVQHPLDKKNGYITLMSVLIVSSIGVSIALSLVLLGLGSSKSSLALERSTEARGLANACAEQALQEIRNSTAYTGTGNLTLGQGTCVYTVTDMGAETRLITATGQVNETIRKLKITIDVINPQINISSWQELADF
;
A
#
# COMPACT_ATOMS: atom_id res chain seq x y z
N MET A 1 81.63 -46.83 -25.66
CA MET A 1 81.14 -47.67 -24.54
C MET A 1 81.38 -46.83 -23.28
N ILE A 2 80.44 -46.27 -22.51
CA ILE A 2 78.99 -46.35 -22.33
C ILE A 2 78.53 -44.93 -21.92
N ILE A 3 77.43 -44.43 -22.48
CA ILE A 3 76.78 -43.15 -22.11
C ILE A 3 75.95 -43.39 -20.83
N PRO A 4 76.16 -42.66 -19.72
CA PRO A 4 75.23 -42.71 -18.60
C PRO A 4 73.98 -41.89 -18.95
N LYS A 5 72.83 -42.57 -18.93
CA LYS A 5 71.49 -42.02 -19.16
C LYS A 5 71.21 -40.86 -18.19
N LEU A 6 70.80 -39.71 -18.74
CA LEU A 6 70.08 -38.67 -18.02
C LEU A 6 68.77 -39.27 -17.47
N PHE A 7 68.67 -39.39 -16.15
CA PHE A 7 67.43 -39.77 -15.50
C PHE A 7 66.58 -38.50 -15.34
N MET A 8 65.74 -38.23 -16.33
CA MET A 8 64.75 -37.15 -16.28
C MET A 8 63.60 -37.60 -15.39
N VAL A 9 63.64 -37.23 -14.11
CA VAL A 9 62.52 -37.41 -13.17
C VAL A 9 61.40 -36.46 -13.60
N GLN A 10 60.35 -37.00 -14.23
CA GLN A 10 59.11 -36.26 -14.44
C GLN A 10 58.34 -36.19 -13.12
N HIS A 11 58.31 -35.00 -12.50
CA HIS A 11 57.33 -34.71 -11.46
C HIS A 11 55.94 -34.52 -12.10
N PRO A 12 54.92 -35.31 -11.73
CA PRO A 12 53.56 -35.03 -12.16
C PRO A 12 53.07 -33.75 -11.49
N LEU A 13 52.84 -32.70 -12.28
CA LEU A 13 52.16 -31.49 -11.82
C LEU A 13 50.65 -31.76 -11.73
N ASP A 14 50.21 -32.47 -10.69
CA ASP A 14 48.77 -32.51 -10.35
C ASP A 14 48.43 -31.28 -9.51
N LYS A 15 48.22 -30.14 -10.19
CA LYS A 15 47.93 -28.85 -9.54
C LYS A 15 46.45 -28.48 -9.71
N LYS A 16 45.57 -29.16 -8.97
CA LYS A 16 44.12 -28.86 -8.87
C LYS A 16 43.79 -27.59 -8.08
N ASN A 17 44.80 -26.83 -7.65
CA ASN A 17 44.65 -25.67 -6.75
C ASN A 17 44.05 -24.41 -7.42
N GLY A 18 44.01 -24.33 -8.75
CA GLY A 18 43.36 -23.22 -9.46
C GLY A 18 41.85 -23.37 -9.61
N TYR A 19 41.35 -24.62 -9.65
CA TYR A 19 39.92 -24.88 -9.74
C TYR A 19 39.21 -24.53 -8.42
N ILE A 20 39.85 -24.82 -7.29
CA ILE A 20 39.26 -24.57 -5.97
C ILE A 20 39.12 -23.08 -5.65
N THR A 21 40.04 -22.24 -6.14
CA THR A 21 39.97 -20.78 -5.96
C THR A 21 38.87 -20.16 -6.82
N LEU A 22 38.66 -20.64 -8.04
CA LEU A 22 37.54 -20.19 -8.87
C LEU A 22 36.20 -20.61 -8.26
N MET A 23 36.10 -21.84 -7.76
CA MET A 23 34.89 -22.31 -7.08
C MET A 23 34.59 -21.50 -5.81
N SER A 24 35.59 -21.17 -4.99
CA SER A 24 35.35 -20.36 -3.78
C SER A 24 34.87 -18.95 -4.11
N VAL A 25 35.43 -18.30 -5.13
CA VAL A 25 34.98 -16.97 -5.60
C VAL A 25 33.54 -17.04 -6.12
N LEU A 26 33.17 -18.10 -6.84
CA LEU A 26 31.79 -18.29 -7.31
C LEU A 26 30.80 -18.45 -6.15
N ILE A 27 31.18 -19.19 -5.11
CA ILE A 27 30.32 -19.37 -3.93
C ILE A 27 30.13 -18.05 -3.18
N VAL A 28 31.22 -17.32 -2.92
CA VAL A 28 31.15 -16.04 -2.20
C VAL A 28 30.37 -14.99 -3.00
N SER A 29 30.57 -14.92 -4.31
CA SER A 29 29.81 -14.01 -5.18
C SER A 29 28.32 -14.36 -5.23
N SER A 30 27.97 -15.64 -5.30
CA SER A 30 26.57 -16.08 -5.25
C SER A 30 25.87 -15.66 -3.95
N ILE A 31 26.56 -15.82 -2.81
CA ILE A 31 26.05 -15.36 -1.51
C ILE A 31 25.89 -13.83 -1.50
N GLY A 32 26.88 -13.10 -2.00
CA GLY A 32 26.83 -11.64 -2.08
C GLY A 32 25.65 -11.13 -2.92
N VAL A 33 25.43 -11.73 -4.10
CA VAL A 33 24.30 -11.40 -4.97
C VAL A 33 22.97 -11.71 -4.29
N SER A 34 22.88 -12.84 -3.58
CA SER A 34 21.65 -13.22 -2.87
C SER A 34 21.28 -12.21 -1.79
N ILE A 35 22.27 -11.70 -1.05
CA ILE A 35 22.06 -10.66 -0.03
C ILE A 35 21.66 -9.33 -0.69
N ALA A 36 22.37 -8.90 -1.73
CA ALA A 36 22.07 -7.67 -2.44
C ALA A 36 20.65 -7.68 -3.02
N LEU A 37 20.24 -8.79 -3.64
CA LEU A 37 18.89 -8.98 -4.17
C LEU A 37 17.84 -8.89 -3.07
N SER A 38 18.09 -9.52 -1.92
CA SER A 38 17.18 -9.49 -0.78
C SER A 38 16.96 -8.06 -0.28
N LEU A 39 18.02 -7.25 -0.19
CA LEU A 39 17.93 -5.84 0.22
C LEU A 39 17.12 -5.01 -0.78
N VAL A 40 17.32 -5.22 -2.09
CA VAL A 40 16.53 -4.54 -3.13
C VAL A 40 15.05 -4.90 -3.03
N LEU A 41 14.73 -6.19 -2.86
CA LEU A 41 13.35 -6.64 -2.71
C LEU A 41 12.68 -6.06 -1.45
N LEU A 42 13.42 -5.98 -0.33
CA LEU A 42 12.94 -5.32 0.88
C LEU A 42 12.69 -3.83 0.67
N GLY A 43 13.59 -3.13 -0.03
CA GLY A 43 13.42 -1.71 -0.37
C GLY A 43 12.23 -1.44 -1.29
N LEU A 44 11.97 -2.34 -2.25
CA LEU A 44 10.78 -2.27 -3.10
C LEU A 44 9.51 -2.54 -2.30
N GLY A 45 9.55 -3.53 -1.39
CA GLY A 45 8.45 -3.85 -0.50
C GLY A 45 8.08 -2.67 0.40
N SER A 46 9.06 -2.03 1.04
CA SER A 46 8.83 -0.87 1.90
C SER A 46 8.28 0.31 1.11
N SER A 47 8.79 0.58 -0.09
CA SER A 47 8.32 1.67 -0.96
C SER A 47 6.87 1.46 -1.38
N LYS A 48 6.49 0.22 -1.77
CA LYS A 48 5.10 -0.12 -2.13
C LYS A 48 4.16 0.03 -0.93
N SER A 49 4.57 -0.44 0.25
CA SER A 49 3.77 -0.30 1.47
C SER A 49 3.58 1.16 1.86
N SER A 50 4.62 2.00 1.73
CA SER A 50 4.54 3.44 1.98
C SER A 50 3.55 4.12 1.03
N LEU A 51 3.63 3.83 -0.27
CA LEU A 51 2.71 4.39 -1.26
C LEU A 51 1.26 3.92 -1.05
N ALA A 52 1.06 2.65 -0.67
CA ALA A 52 -0.25 2.12 -0.34
C ALA A 52 -0.85 2.82 0.89
N LEU A 53 -0.03 3.09 1.91
CA LEU A 53 -0.46 3.83 3.10
C LEU A 53 -0.81 5.28 2.76
N GLU A 54 0.00 5.96 1.97
CA GLU A 54 -0.25 7.33 1.52
C GLU A 54 -1.57 7.44 0.76
N ARG A 55 -1.77 6.61 -0.27
CA ARG A 55 -3.03 6.55 -1.04
C ARG A 55 -4.24 6.22 -0.16
N SER A 56 -4.04 5.36 0.83
CA SER A 56 -5.07 5.02 1.82
C SER A 56 -5.43 6.22 2.69
N THR A 57 -4.46 7.01 3.14
CA THR A 57 -4.73 8.23 3.92
C THR A 57 -5.42 9.29 3.07
N GLU A 58 -5.04 9.44 1.81
CA GLU A 58 -5.67 10.37 0.86
C GLU A 58 -7.13 9.96 0.58
N ALA A 59 -7.38 8.69 0.26
CA ALA A 59 -8.73 8.17 0.07
C ALA A 59 -9.62 8.34 1.31
N ARG A 60 -9.06 8.18 2.52
CA ARG A 60 -9.77 8.43 3.78
C ARG A 60 -10.06 9.92 3.97
N GLY A 61 -9.11 10.80 3.64
CA GLY A 61 -9.30 12.25 3.63
C GLY A 61 -10.44 12.67 2.70
N LEU A 62 -10.50 12.09 1.50
CA LEU A 62 -11.59 12.33 0.54
C LEU A 62 -12.94 11.82 1.06
N ALA A 63 -12.99 10.63 1.65
CA ALA A 63 -14.21 10.10 2.26
C ALA A 63 -14.73 11.03 3.37
N ASN A 64 -13.84 11.53 4.22
CA ASN A 64 -14.17 12.52 5.25
C ASN A 64 -14.67 13.84 4.64
N ALA A 65 -14.03 14.34 3.57
CA ALA A 65 -14.47 15.56 2.90
C ALA A 65 -15.89 15.43 2.33
N CYS A 66 -16.21 14.30 1.70
CA CYS A 66 -17.57 14.02 1.23
C CYS A 66 -18.58 13.87 2.37
N ALA A 67 -18.18 13.27 3.50
CA ALA A 67 -19.00 13.23 4.70
C ALA A 67 -19.31 14.63 5.26
N GLU A 68 -18.31 15.51 5.34
CA GLU A 68 -18.49 16.90 5.77
C GLU A 68 -19.36 17.69 4.78
N GLN A 69 -19.19 17.47 3.48
CA GLN A 69 -20.08 18.07 2.49
C GLN A 69 -21.53 17.60 2.66
N ALA A 70 -21.75 16.31 2.90
CA ALA A 70 -23.09 15.78 3.17
C ALA A 70 -23.71 16.41 4.44
N LEU A 71 -22.92 16.58 5.51
CA LEU A 71 -23.35 17.29 6.71
C LEU A 71 -23.70 18.75 6.43
N GLN A 72 -22.92 19.43 5.58
CA GLN A 72 -23.20 20.79 5.15
C GLN A 72 -24.51 20.89 4.35
N GLU A 73 -24.79 19.93 3.47
CA GLU A 73 -26.07 19.89 2.74
C GLU A 73 -27.26 19.67 3.68
N ILE A 74 -27.14 18.77 4.66
CA ILE A 74 -28.16 18.56 5.71
C ILE A 74 -28.36 19.82 6.54
N ARG A 75 -27.28 20.55 6.83
CA ARG A 75 -27.35 21.84 7.55
C ARG A 75 -28.06 22.91 6.73
N ASN A 76 -27.83 22.96 5.41
CA ASN A 76 -28.48 23.91 4.51
C ASN A 76 -29.97 23.58 4.32
N SER A 77 -30.31 22.29 4.29
CA SER A 77 -31.68 21.78 4.18
C SER A 77 -31.82 20.54 5.04
N THR A 78 -32.53 20.65 6.16
CA THR A 78 -32.68 19.56 7.13
C THR A 78 -33.36 18.32 6.54
N ALA A 79 -34.17 18.51 5.48
CA ALA A 79 -34.82 17.44 4.74
C ALA A 79 -33.95 16.82 3.64
N TYR A 80 -32.68 17.22 3.51
CA TYR A 80 -31.81 16.76 2.43
C TYR A 80 -31.67 15.23 2.41
N THR A 81 -31.86 14.69 1.21
CA THR A 81 -31.58 13.31 0.82
C THR A 81 -31.05 13.36 -0.61
N GLY A 82 -30.21 12.40 -0.98
CA GLY A 82 -29.65 12.33 -2.32
C GLY A 82 -28.18 11.97 -2.34
N THR A 83 -27.57 12.10 -3.51
CA THR A 83 -26.17 11.78 -3.73
C THR A 83 -25.41 12.99 -4.21
N GLY A 84 -24.14 13.07 -3.83
CA GLY A 84 -23.21 14.08 -4.33
C GLY A 84 -21.86 13.46 -4.62
N ASN A 85 -21.06 14.16 -5.40
CA ASN A 85 -19.68 13.81 -5.65
C ASN A 85 -18.80 15.04 -5.57
N LEU A 86 -17.53 14.81 -5.23
CA LEU A 86 -16.52 15.83 -5.17
C LEU A 86 -15.22 15.26 -5.75
N THR A 87 -14.52 16.08 -6.54
CA THR A 87 -13.20 15.76 -7.08
C THR A 87 -12.20 16.73 -6.47
N LEU A 88 -11.19 16.22 -5.77
CA LEU A 88 -10.13 17.01 -5.16
C LEU A 88 -8.78 16.41 -5.55
N GLY A 89 -7.93 17.21 -6.19
CA GLY A 89 -6.64 16.74 -6.68
C GLY A 89 -6.79 15.57 -7.65
N GLN A 90 -6.17 14.43 -7.30
CA GLN A 90 -6.14 13.23 -8.13
C GLN A 90 -7.18 12.17 -7.74
N GLY A 91 -8.02 12.45 -6.74
CA GLY A 91 -9.03 11.51 -6.26
C GLY A 91 -10.45 12.06 -6.33
N THR A 92 -11.40 11.15 -6.17
CA THR A 92 -12.83 11.45 -6.18
C THR A 92 -13.48 10.88 -4.94
N CYS A 93 -14.58 11.49 -4.51
CA CYS A 93 -15.44 10.90 -3.52
C CYS A 93 -16.91 11.05 -3.90
N VAL A 94 -17.73 10.14 -3.38
CA VAL A 94 -19.18 10.12 -3.56
C VAL A 94 -19.81 9.93 -2.19
N TYR A 95 -20.89 10.66 -1.89
CA TYR A 95 -21.71 10.42 -0.72
C TYR A 95 -23.17 10.20 -1.09
N THR A 96 -23.88 9.50 -0.21
CA THR A 96 -25.33 9.32 -0.25
C THR A 96 -25.90 9.64 1.12
N VAL A 97 -26.95 10.45 1.16
CA VAL A 97 -27.73 10.74 2.36
C VAL A 97 -29.10 10.07 2.24
N THR A 98 -29.39 9.17 3.17
CA THR A 98 -30.64 8.41 3.25
C THR A 98 -31.44 8.83 4.49
N ASP A 99 -32.74 9.04 4.31
CA ASP A 99 -33.68 9.26 5.40
C ASP A 99 -33.97 7.95 6.13
N MET A 100 -33.74 7.91 7.44
CA MET A 100 -34.03 6.76 8.30
C MET A 100 -35.27 6.97 9.18
N GLY A 101 -35.96 8.10 9.01
CA GLY A 101 -37.14 8.52 9.76
C GLY A 101 -36.85 9.65 10.76
N ALA A 102 -37.86 10.50 10.97
CA ALA A 102 -37.80 11.65 11.88
C ALA A 102 -36.58 12.55 11.60
N GLU A 103 -35.70 12.74 12.59
CA GLU A 103 -34.45 13.48 12.46
C GLU A 103 -33.24 12.58 12.16
N THR A 104 -33.46 11.28 11.94
CA THR A 104 -32.36 10.35 11.71
C THR A 104 -31.94 10.38 10.24
N ARG A 105 -30.63 10.51 10.00
CA ARG A 105 -30.03 10.45 8.67
C ARG A 105 -28.87 9.47 8.65
N LEU A 106 -28.76 8.72 7.57
CA LEU A 106 -27.63 7.84 7.29
C LEU A 106 -26.83 8.44 6.15
N ILE A 107 -25.55 8.70 6.37
CA ILE A 107 -24.61 9.14 5.35
C ILE A 107 -23.67 7.98 5.05
N THR A 108 -23.56 7.59 3.79
CA THR A 108 -22.49 6.72 3.30
C THR A 108 -21.59 7.51 2.39
N ALA A 109 -20.29 7.55 2.67
CA ALA A 109 -19.29 8.28 1.89
C ALA A 109 -18.18 7.34 1.44
N THR A 110 -17.78 7.44 0.17
CA THR A 110 -16.73 6.64 -0.44
C THR A 110 -15.70 7.57 -1.04
N GLY A 111 -14.46 7.50 -0.57
CA GLY A 111 -13.32 8.18 -1.17
C GLY A 111 -12.47 7.20 -1.97
N GLN A 112 -12.01 7.62 -3.14
CA GLN A 112 -11.24 6.80 -4.07
C GLN A 112 -10.03 7.57 -4.59
N VAL A 113 -8.86 6.93 -4.49
CA VAL A 113 -7.62 7.37 -5.11
C VAL A 113 -7.03 6.19 -5.87
N ASN A 114 -7.03 6.27 -7.20
CA ASN A 114 -6.71 5.14 -8.08
C ASN A 114 -7.55 3.89 -7.72
N GLU A 115 -6.91 2.80 -7.30
CA GLU A 115 -7.52 1.53 -6.89
C GLU A 115 -7.80 1.46 -5.37
N THR A 116 -7.37 2.47 -4.60
CA THR A 116 -7.55 2.49 -3.14
C THR A 116 -8.88 3.16 -2.80
N ILE A 117 -9.74 2.43 -2.10
CA ILE A 117 -11.09 2.88 -1.71
C ILE A 117 -11.21 2.87 -0.20
N ARG A 118 -11.79 3.93 0.36
CA ARG A 118 -12.10 4.06 1.79
C ARG A 118 -13.58 4.45 1.93
N LYS A 119 -14.29 3.77 2.83
CA LYS A 119 -15.74 3.93 3.02
C LYS A 119 -16.03 4.35 4.45
N LEU A 120 -16.93 5.31 4.61
CA LEU A 120 -17.39 5.82 5.89
C LEU A 120 -18.91 5.72 5.96
N LYS A 121 -19.40 5.34 7.13
CA LYS A 121 -20.82 5.38 7.47
C LYS A 121 -20.99 6.27 8.69
N ILE A 122 -21.88 7.25 8.57
CA ILE A 122 -22.21 8.20 9.62
C ILE A 122 -23.71 8.12 9.88
N THR A 123 -24.07 8.05 11.14
CA THR A 123 -25.47 8.09 11.57
C THR A 123 -25.70 9.35 12.38
N ILE A 124 -26.74 10.08 12.02
CA ILE A 124 -27.23 11.27 12.72
C ILE A 124 -28.55 10.88 13.36
N ASP A 125 -28.76 11.25 14.61
CA ASP A 125 -29.98 10.98 15.38
C ASP A 125 -30.81 12.25 15.66
N VAL A 126 -30.17 13.43 15.60
CA VAL A 126 -30.81 14.75 15.78
C VAL A 126 -30.24 15.72 14.74
N ILE A 127 -31.10 16.51 14.08
CA ILE A 127 -30.67 17.54 13.13
C ILE A 127 -30.92 18.94 13.71
N ASN A 128 -32.03 19.10 14.44
CA ASN A 128 -32.46 20.38 15.00
C ASN A 128 -32.51 20.29 16.54
N PRO A 129 -32.00 21.31 17.27
CA PRO A 129 -31.46 22.59 16.82
C PRO A 129 -30.00 22.54 16.33
N GLN A 130 -29.30 21.42 16.56
CA GLN A 130 -27.93 21.20 16.12
C GLN A 130 -27.78 19.73 15.71
N ILE A 131 -27.02 19.48 14.65
CA ILE A 131 -26.72 18.12 14.19
C ILE A 131 -25.95 17.38 15.29
N ASN A 132 -26.49 16.24 15.72
CA ASN A 132 -25.82 15.29 16.59
C ASN A 132 -25.41 14.05 15.79
N ILE A 133 -24.13 13.69 15.87
CA ILE A 133 -23.59 12.52 15.18
C ILE A 133 -23.53 11.38 16.20
N SER A 134 -24.38 10.39 16.03
CA SER A 134 -24.42 9.20 16.90
C SER A 134 -23.30 8.21 16.59
N SER A 135 -22.83 8.15 15.35
CA SER A 135 -21.78 7.25 14.92
C SER A 135 -21.00 7.79 13.72
N TRP A 136 -19.68 7.61 13.74
CA TRP A 136 -18.78 7.87 12.61
C TRP A 136 -17.81 6.70 12.50
N GLN A 137 -18.00 5.84 11.50
CA GLN A 137 -17.25 4.58 11.38
C GLN A 137 -16.70 4.38 9.98
N GLU A 138 -15.46 3.89 9.91
CA GLU A 138 -14.88 3.37 8.68
C GLU A 138 -15.29 1.92 8.51
N LEU A 139 -15.74 1.55 7.32
CA LEU A 139 -16.23 0.21 7.00
C LEU A 139 -15.47 -0.37 5.80
N ALA A 140 -15.40 -1.71 5.75
CA ALA A 140 -14.92 -2.41 4.57
C ALA A 140 -15.96 -2.37 3.43
N ASP A 141 -17.24 -2.43 3.78
CA ASP A 141 -18.36 -2.35 2.85
C ASP A 141 -19.64 -1.82 3.53
N PHE A 142 -20.67 -1.49 2.74
CA PHE A 142 -21.94 -0.93 3.22
C PHE A 142 -23.04 -1.98 3.41
#